data_AF-A0A1J1IQ85-F1
#
_entry.id   AF-A0A1J1IQ85-F1
#
_cell.length_a   1.000
_cell.length_b   1.000
_cell.length_c   1.000
_cell.angle_alpha   90.00
_cell.angle_beta   90.00
_cell.angle_gamma   90.00
#
_symmetry.space_group_name_H-M   'P 1'
#
loop_
_entity.id
_entity.type
_entity.pdbx_description
1 polymer ?
#
loop_
_entity_poly.entity_id
_entity_poly.type
_entity_poly.pdbx_seq_one_letter_code
_entity_poly.pdbx_strand_id
1 'polypeptide(L)'
;MDKFLDKKYKLVRSVNYEQLLTEIGVNVLSRKLAKTLTSTTQLVKKNDDRYALITSTILNIMSKYLEFTPNEEFEERTMSGRKVMNIVKFEDNKMIHKQEDEKPLIIERRFFENEMVSIITYGDIICTCWCESYRHENLDELLQEMNLPGWLRWISKKLNITTQLVKKDKDYYQLRTTALYTTTREFKLDVEEEILTADGGKQRRRKVKNSFHIEGNKLIEKQIGEKSLIIVREYFDDELIVTATMGSTVCRSWFKPVQTK
;
A
#
# COMPACT_ATOMS: atom_id res chain seq x y z
N MET A 1 9.99 -12.69 -15.15
CA MET A 1 9.78 -11.35 -14.59
C MET A 1 8.50 -10.69 -15.10
N ASP A 2 8.21 -10.76 -16.40
CA ASP A 2 7.11 -10.03 -17.07
C ASP A 2 5.73 -10.11 -16.39
N LYS A 3 5.37 -11.28 -15.83
CA LYS A 3 4.10 -11.47 -15.11
C LYS A 3 3.91 -10.57 -13.88
N PHE A 4 4.97 -9.93 -13.39
CA PHE A 4 4.96 -9.05 -12.22
C PHE A 4 5.07 -7.57 -12.57
N LEU A 5 5.21 -7.23 -13.86
CA LEU A 5 5.25 -5.85 -14.31
C LEU A 5 3.94 -5.14 -13.96
N ASP A 6 4.06 -3.85 -13.65
CA ASP A 6 2.99 -2.94 -13.23
C ASP A 6 2.25 -3.28 -11.94
N LYS A 7 2.49 -4.46 -11.35
CA LYS A 7 2.00 -4.80 -10.03
C LYS A 7 2.64 -3.91 -8.97
N LYS A 8 1.81 -3.48 -8.02
CA LYS A 8 2.21 -2.62 -6.92
C LYS A 8 2.26 -3.45 -5.65
N TYR A 9 3.42 -3.45 -5.00
CA TYR A 9 3.67 -4.16 -3.76
C TYR A 9 3.92 -3.16 -2.65
N LYS A 10 3.18 -3.30 -1.56
CA LYS A 10 3.18 -2.37 -0.46
C LYS A 10 3.87 -2.94 0.75
N LEU A 11 4.83 -2.23 1.32
CA LEU A 11 5.53 -2.66 2.53
C LEU A 11 4.55 -2.85 3.70
N VAL A 12 4.54 -4.04 4.29
CA VAL A 12 3.70 -4.37 5.45
C VAL A 12 4.52 -4.78 6.68
N ARG A 13 5.74 -5.28 6.47
CA ARG A 13 6.61 -5.72 7.56
C ARG A 13 8.07 -5.59 7.17
N SER A 14 8.92 -5.31 8.15
CA SER A 14 10.37 -5.42 8.01
C SER A 14 11.04 -5.92 9.29
N VAL A 15 12.18 -6.60 9.14
CA VAL A 15 13.05 -7.10 10.23
C VAL A 15 14.46 -6.56 9.99
N ASN A 16 15.11 -6.08 11.05
CA ASN A 16 16.45 -5.46 11.03
C ASN A 16 16.59 -4.17 10.20
N TYR A 17 15.48 -3.54 9.79
CA TYR A 17 15.52 -2.35 8.94
C TYR A 17 16.23 -1.14 9.59
N GLU A 18 15.98 -0.86 10.87
CA GLU A 18 16.68 0.23 11.60
C GLU A 18 18.19 -0.02 11.69
N GLN A 19 18.58 -1.27 11.95
CA GLN A 19 19.98 -1.66 12.07
C GLN A 19 20.69 -1.51 10.71
N LEU A 20 20.07 -1.99 9.63
CA LEU A 20 20.55 -1.78 8.26
C LEU A 20 20.72 -0.29 7.98
N LEU A 21 19.68 0.53 8.20
CA LEU A 21 19.74 1.96 7.92
C LEU A 21 20.84 2.69 8.72
N THR A 22 21.09 2.25 9.95
CA THR A 22 22.18 2.78 10.78
C THR A 22 23.55 2.43 10.21
N GLU A 23 23.74 1.17 9.85
CA GLU A 23 25.02 0.65 9.33
C GLU A 23 25.39 1.23 7.95
N ILE A 24 24.41 1.51 7.09
CA ILE A 24 24.65 2.20 5.81
C ILE A 24 24.86 3.72 5.99
N GLY A 25 24.78 4.24 7.23
CA GLY A 25 25.06 5.64 7.54
C GLY A 25 23.90 6.62 7.30
N VAL A 26 22.64 6.15 7.25
CA VAL A 26 21.48 7.06 7.13
C VAL A 26 21.27 7.82 8.44
N ASN A 27 21.11 9.14 8.36
CA ASN A 27 20.93 9.99 9.55
C ASN A 27 19.64 9.67 10.32
N VAL A 28 19.62 9.98 11.63
CA VAL A 28 18.53 9.65 12.56
C VAL A 28 17.15 10.13 12.08
N LEU A 29 17.07 11.33 11.51
CA LEU A 29 15.80 11.92 11.06
C LEU A 29 15.22 11.12 9.88
N SER A 30 16.04 10.83 8.86
CA SER A 30 15.67 10.02 7.72
C SER A 30 15.27 8.59 8.12
N ARG A 31 15.94 8.00 9.12
CA ARG A 31 15.56 6.67 9.65
C ARG A 31 14.17 6.66 10.29
N LYS A 32 13.87 7.66 11.14
CA LYS A 32 12.54 7.81 11.75
C LYS A 32 11.44 7.94 10.69
N LEU A 33 11.68 8.74 9.65
CA LEU A 33 10.75 8.86 8.53
C LEU A 33 10.60 7.52 7.79
N ALA A 34 11.69 6.86 7.42
CA ALA A 34 11.66 5.58 6.69
C ALA A 34 10.90 4.48 7.45
N LYS A 35 10.96 4.46 8.79
CA LYS A 35 10.18 3.51 9.61
C LYS A 35 8.71 3.83 9.74
N THR A 36 8.35 5.10 9.64
CA THR A 36 6.97 5.56 9.87
C THR A 36 6.17 5.50 8.57
N LEU A 37 6.83 5.75 7.43
CA LEU A 37 6.19 5.80 6.14
C LEU A 37 6.05 4.41 5.52
N THR A 38 4.87 4.09 5.05
CA THR A 38 4.68 2.95 4.17
C THR A 38 5.13 3.29 2.75
N SER A 39 5.91 2.40 2.13
CA SER A 39 6.31 2.50 0.73
C SER A 39 5.53 1.54 -0.16
N THR A 40 5.41 1.90 -1.43
CA THR A 40 4.93 1.03 -2.51
C THR A 40 6.02 0.90 -3.54
N THR A 41 6.34 -0.33 -3.91
CA THR A 41 7.27 -0.68 -4.98
C THR A 41 6.52 -1.18 -6.20
N GLN A 42 6.86 -0.67 -7.36
CA GLN A 42 6.32 -1.07 -8.66
C GLN A 42 7.50 -1.24 -9.64
N LEU A 43 7.51 -2.33 -10.39
CA LEU A 43 8.45 -2.55 -11.49
C LEU A 43 7.70 -2.32 -12.80
N VAL A 44 8.21 -1.43 -13.64
CA VAL A 44 7.60 -1.05 -14.92
C VAL A 44 8.59 -1.28 -16.05
N LYS A 45 8.13 -1.81 -17.18
CA LYS A 45 8.91 -1.88 -18.41
C LYS A 45 8.66 -0.61 -19.23
N LYS A 46 9.72 0.13 -19.58
CA LYS A 46 9.63 1.42 -20.28
C LYS A 46 9.62 1.26 -21.79
N ASN A 47 10.47 0.37 -22.28
CA ASN A 47 10.65 -0.04 -23.67
C ASN A 47 11.22 -1.49 -23.64
N ASP A 48 11.70 -2.02 -24.76
CA ASP A 48 12.07 -3.44 -24.86
C ASP A 48 13.14 -3.90 -23.87
N ASP A 49 14.08 -3.03 -23.51
CA ASP A 49 15.27 -3.32 -22.71
C ASP A 49 15.35 -2.55 -21.37
N ARG A 50 14.72 -1.37 -21.24
CA ARG A 50 14.78 -0.55 -20.02
C ARG A 50 13.60 -0.77 -19.09
N TYR A 51 13.92 -0.81 -17.81
CA TYR A 51 12.98 -0.95 -16.71
C TYR A 51 13.10 0.23 -15.75
N ALA A 52 12.03 0.48 -15.01
CA ALA A 52 12.00 1.42 -13.91
C ALA A 52 11.48 0.74 -12.65
N LEU A 53 12.28 0.76 -11.58
CA LEU A 53 11.82 0.41 -10.24
C LEU A 53 11.41 1.68 -9.52
N ILE A 54 10.12 1.80 -9.27
CA ILE A 54 9.50 2.97 -8.65
C ILE A 54 9.18 2.61 -7.20
N THR A 55 9.76 3.34 -6.24
CA THR A 55 9.39 3.24 -4.83
C THR A 55 8.73 4.55 -4.40
N SER A 56 7.41 4.53 -4.18
CA SER A 56 6.62 5.70 -3.80
C SER A 56 6.28 5.68 -2.32
N THR A 57 6.38 6.84 -1.67
CA THR A 57 5.79 7.07 -0.34
C THR A 57 4.88 8.30 -0.36
N ILE A 58 4.17 8.56 0.74
CA ILE A 58 3.35 9.78 0.88
C ILE A 58 4.22 11.05 0.89
N LEU A 59 5.47 10.97 1.34
CA LEU A 59 6.45 12.07 1.28
C LEU A 59 7.33 11.91 0.04
N ASN A 60 7.16 12.78 -0.95
CA ASN A 60 7.88 12.66 -2.23
C ASN A 60 9.40 12.66 -2.06
N ILE A 61 9.94 13.38 -1.07
CA ILE A 61 11.38 13.38 -0.75
C ILE A 61 11.94 12.00 -0.35
N MET A 62 11.08 11.07 0.06
CA MET A 62 11.44 9.68 0.41
C MET A 62 11.11 8.69 -0.72
N SER A 63 10.59 9.18 -1.85
CA SER A 63 10.32 8.34 -3.02
C SER A 63 11.58 8.19 -3.87
N LYS A 64 11.76 7.02 -4.49
CA LYS A 64 12.89 6.70 -5.36
C LYS A 64 12.38 6.27 -6.74
N TYR A 65 13.16 6.62 -7.74
CA TYR A 65 12.95 6.24 -9.12
C TYR A 65 14.29 5.76 -9.68
N LEU A 66 14.37 4.48 -10.04
CA LEU A 66 15.58 3.84 -10.50
C LEU A 66 15.34 3.28 -11.90
N GLU A 67 15.99 3.84 -12.91
CA GLU A 67 15.98 3.27 -14.27
C GLU A 67 17.25 2.48 -14.52
N PHE A 68 17.10 1.33 -15.18
CA PHE A 68 18.20 0.44 -15.48
C PHE A 68 17.88 -0.46 -16.68
N THR A 69 18.94 -0.97 -17.31
CA THR A 69 18.89 -2.09 -18.25
C THR A 69 19.45 -3.32 -17.53
N PRO A 70 18.75 -4.48 -17.52
CA PRO A 70 19.24 -5.68 -16.86
C PRO A 70 20.59 -6.12 -17.43
N ASN A 71 21.52 -6.50 -16.55
CA ASN A 71 22.90 -6.89 -16.85
C ASN A 71 23.82 -5.77 -17.35
N GLU A 72 23.38 -4.51 -17.34
CA GLU A 72 24.22 -3.35 -17.63
C GLU A 72 24.51 -2.56 -16.36
N GLU A 73 25.75 -2.06 -16.25
CA GLU A 73 26.15 -1.22 -15.12
C GLU A 73 25.63 0.22 -15.29
N PHE A 74 25.23 0.84 -14.19
CA PHE A 74 24.81 2.23 -14.17
C PHE A 74 25.20 2.94 -12.87
N GLU A 75 25.37 4.26 -12.94
CA GLU A 75 25.71 5.09 -11.77
C GLU A 75 24.43 5.44 -10.99
N GLU A 76 24.39 5.17 -9.68
CA GLU A 76 23.39 5.72 -8.76
C GLU A 76 24.07 6.69 -7.80
N ARG A 77 23.39 7.79 -7.48
CA ARG A 77 23.78 8.64 -6.35
C ARG A 77 23.01 8.20 -5.11
N THR A 78 23.71 7.59 -4.17
CA THR A 78 23.13 7.09 -2.92
C THR A 78 22.55 8.23 -2.06
N MET A 79 21.71 7.88 -1.08
CA MET A 79 21.17 8.85 -0.11
C MET A 79 22.25 9.52 0.75
N SER A 80 23.45 8.93 0.86
CA SER A 80 24.59 9.53 1.54
C SER A 80 25.39 10.49 0.63
N GLY A 81 24.93 10.72 -0.61
CA GLY A 81 25.56 11.62 -1.58
C GLY A 81 26.70 11.00 -2.40
N ARG A 82 27.07 9.73 -2.13
CA ARG A 82 28.13 8.99 -2.83
C ARG A 82 27.65 8.49 -4.20
N LYS A 83 28.52 8.55 -5.20
CA LYS A 83 28.34 7.88 -6.49
C LYS A 83 28.78 6.43 -6.36
N VAL A 84 27.94 5.50 -6.79
CA VAL A 84 28.20 4.07 -6.73
C VAL A 84 27.76 3.42 -8.03
N MET A 85 28.49 2.40 -8.44
CA MET A 85 28.11 1.60 -9.61
C MET A 85 27.13 0.53 -9.18
N ASN A 86 26.11 0.29 -10.00
CA ASN A 86 25.09 -0.70 -9.73
C ASN A 86 24.91 -1.59 -10.94
N ILE A 87 24.52 -2.83 -10.68
CA ILE A 87 24.03 -3.75 -11.70
C ILE A 87 22.76 -4.41 -11.19
N VAL A 88 21.78 -4.55 -12.07
CA VAL A 88 20.54 -5.26 -11.78
C VAL A 88 20.42 -6.47 -12.70
N LYS A 89 20.10 -7.63 -12.14
CA LYS A 89 19.89 -8.88 -12.89
C LYS A 89 18.51 -9.46 -12.58
N PHE A 90 17.92 -10.12 -13.56
CA PHE A 90 16.68 -10.87 -13.40
C PHE A 90 16.95 -12.37 -13.53
N GLU A 91 16.38 -13.14 -12.61
CA GLU A 91 16.43 -14.60 -12.57
C GLU A 91 15.01 -15.10 -12.23
N ASP A 92 14.24 -15.55 -13.22
CA ASP A 92 12.83 -15.96 -13.08
C ASP A 92 11.93 -14.89 -12.43
N ASN A 93 11.62 -15.06 -11.14
CA ASN A 93 10.84 -14.16 -10.30
C ASN A 93 11.70 -13.33 -9.34
N LYS A 94 13.02 -13.40 -9.48
CA LYS A 94 14.00 -12.70 -8.65
C LYS A 94 14.61 -11.54 -9.42
N MET A 95 14.76 -10.41 -8.75
CA MET A 95 15.55 -9.28 -9.17
C MET A 95 16.69 -9.08 -8.17
N ILE A 96 17.92 -9.14 -8.65
CA ILE A 96 19.13 -8.93 -7.85
C ILE A 96 19.68 -7.55 -8.20
N HIS A 97 19.68 -6.63 -7.25
CA HIS A 97 20.30 -5.31 -7.38
C HIS A 97 21.56 -5.31 -6.52
N LYS A 98 22.73 -5.24 -7.15
CA LYS A 98 24.02 -5.13 -6.47
C LYS A 98 24.55 -3.71 -6.64
N GLN A 99 24.89 -3.08 -5.52
CA GLN A 99 25.62 -1.84 -5.46
C GLN A 99 27.08 -2.18 -5.15
N GLU A 100 27.97 -1.88 -6.09
CA GLU A 100 29.41 -2.08 -5.94
C GLU A 100 30.00 -0.94 -5.10
N ASP A 101 30.67 -1.33 -4.02
CA ASP A 101 31.37 -0.47 -3.07
C ASP A 101 32.38 -1.35 -2.31
N GLU A 102 33.26 -0.77 -1.48
CA GLU A 102 34.20 -1.55 -0.63
C GLU A 102 33.44 -2.58 0.23
N LYS A 103 32.27 -2.18 0.73
CA LYS A 103 31.29 -3.04 1.40
C LYS A 103 30.02 -3.10 0.53
N PRO A 104 29.82 -4.16 -0.27
CA PRO A 104 28.72 -4.21 -1.23
C PRO A 104 27.36 -4.28 -0.52
N LEU A 105 26.37 -3.61 -1.10
CA LEU A 105 24.96 -3.73 -0.73
C LEU A 105 24.26 -4.58 -1.79
N ILE A 106 23.64 -5.68 -1.37
CA ILE A 106 22.89 -6.57 -2.26
C ILE A 106 21.43 -6.55 -1.85
N ILE A 107 20.54 -6.29 -2.81
CA ILE A 107 19.10 -6.31 -2.61
C ILE A 107 18.50 -7.35 -3.55
N GLU A 108 18.06 -8.47 -2.98
CA GLU A 108 17.31 -9.50 -3.70
C GLU A 108 15.82 -9.29 -3.49
N ARG A 109 15.05 -9.10 -4.56
CA ARG A 109 13.59 -9.01 -4.52
C ARG A 109 13.00 -10.23 -5.21
N ARG A 110 12.21 -11.01 -4.48
CA ARG A 110 11.42 -12.13 -5.03
C ARG A 110 9.98 -11.68 -5.17
N PHE A 111 9.46 -11.78 -6.38
CA PHE A 111 8.10 -11.41 -6.73
C PHE A 111 7.20 -12.64 -6.76
N PHE A 112 5.99 -12.49 -6.23
CA PHE A 112 4.91 -13.46 -6.24
C PHE A 112 3.61 -12.76 -6.63
N GLU A 113 2.52 -13.51 -6.79
CA GLU A 113 1.23 -12.94 -7.18
C GLU A 113 0.73 -11.90 -6.16
N ASN A 114 0.78 -12.28 -4.88
CA ASN A 114 0.19 -11.53 -3.78
C ASN A 114 1.24 -10.87 -2.86
N GLU A 115 2.52 -11.09 -3.11
CA GLU A 115 3.58 -10.54 -2.28
C GLU A 115 4.90 -10.30 -3.03
N MET A 116 5.74 -9.44 -2.44
CA MET A 116 7.14 -9.28 -2.82
C MET A 116 7.98 -9.33 -1.55
N VAL A 117 8.99 -10.18 -1.52
CA VAL A 117 9.94 -10.29 -0.40
C VAL A 117 11.26 -9.70 -0.83
N SER A 118 11.77 -8.73 -0.08
CA SER A 118 13.10 -8.15 -0.29
C SER A 118 14.05 -8.59 0.81
N ILE A 119 15.20 -9.16 0.44
CA ILE A 119 16.31 -9.48 1.34
C ILE A 119 17.44 -8.51 0.99
N ILE A 120 17.86 -7.72 1.98
CA ILE A 120 18.91 -6.73 1.85
C ILE A 120 20.09 -7.16 2.71
N THR A 121 21.24 -7.36 2.08
CA THR A 121 22.48 -7.78 2.73
C THR A 121 23.51 -6.66 2.65
N TYR A 122 24.09 -6.30 3.80
CA TYR A 122 25.16 -5.30 3.91
C TYR A 122 26.16 -5.71 5.01
N GLY A 123 27.30 -6.29 4.60
CA GLY A 123 28.16 -7.03 5.52
C GLY A 123 27.40 -8.16 6.21
N ASP A 124 27.46 -8.21 7.54
CA ASP A 124 26.79 -9.22 8.35
C ASP A 124 25.30 -8.94 8.61
N ILE A 125 24.79 -7.79 8.17
CA ILE A 125 23.38 -7.44 8.38
C ILE A 125 22.54 -8.00 7.25
N ILE A 126 21.52 -8.78 7.65
CA ILE A 126 20.44 -9.23 6.78
C ILE A 126 19.14 -8.58 7.24
N CYS A 127 18.55 -7.75 6.39
CA CYS A 127 17.25 -7.14 6.57
C CYS A 127 16.25 -7.79 5.62
N THR A 128 15.08 -8.17 6.12
CA THR A 128 14.00 -8.73 5.29
C THR A 128 12.78 -7.82 5.35
N CYS A 129 12.24 -7.48 4.19
CA CYS A 129 11.03 -6.68 4.03
C CYS A 129 9.98 -7.49 3.27
N TRP A 130 8.76 -7.53 3.80
CA TRP A 130 7.61 -8.16 3.15
C TRP A 130 6.66 -7.09 2.67
N CYS A 131 6.30 -7.19 1.40
CA CYS A 131 5.33 -6.33 0.75
C CYS A 131 4.17 -7.17 0.23
N GLU A 132 2.97 -6.62 0.24
CA GLU A 132 1.75 -7.28 -0.25
C GLU A 132 1.25 -6.59 -1.52
N SER A 133 0.79 -7.35 -2.50
CA SER A 133 0.20 -6.75 -3.69
C SER A 133 -1.07 -6.00 -3.33
N TYR A 134 -1.32 -4.89 -4.00
CA TYR A 134 -2.59 -4.17 -3.88
C TYR A 134 -3.01 -3.63 -5.24
N ARG A 135 -4.32 -3.68 -5.50
CA ARG A 135 -4.90 -3.23 -6.76
C ARG A 135 -6.17 -2.44 -6.49
N HIS A 136 -6.34 -1.37 -7.25
CA HIS A 136 -7.57 -0.59 -7.29
C HIS A 136 -7.99 -0.38 -8.75
N GLU A 137 -9.29 -0.46 -9.00
CA GLU A 137 -9.94 -0.07 -10.24
C GLU A 137 -10.87 1.10 -9.95
N ASN A 138 -10.83 2.13 -10.80
CA ASN A 138 -11.68 3.32 -10.74
C ASN A 138 -11.65 4.10 -9.41
N LEU A 139 -10.58 3.99 -8.63
CA LEU A 139 -10.48 4.68 -7.34
C LEU A 139 -10.46 6.20 -7.51
N ASP A 140 -9.82 6.73 -8.55
CA ASP A 140 -9.74 8.19 -8.73
C ASP A 140 -11.09 8.78 -9.09
N GLU A 141 -11.82 8.07 -9.95
CA GLU A 141 -13.16 8.36 -10.44
C GLU A 141 -14.14 8.34 -9.27
N LEU A 142 -14.06 7.32 -8.39
CA LEU A 142 -14.87 7.28 -7.16
C LEU A 142 -14.56 8.49 -6.27
N LEU A 143 -13.29 8.78 -6.01
CA LEU A 143 -12.90 9.89 -5.14
C LEU A 143 -13.27 11.26 -5.77
N GLN A 144 -13.29 11.36 -7.10
CA GLN A 144 -13.78 12.52 -7.83
C GLN A 144 -15.30 12.67 -7.70
N GLU A 145 -16.05 11.57 -7.82
CA GLU A 145 -17.51 11.54 -7.60
C GLU A 145 -17.87 11.94 -6.16
N MET A 146 -16.99 11.64 -5.20
CA MET A 146 -17.03 12.12 -3.80
C MET A 146 -16.66 13.60 -3.62
N ASN A 147 -16.37 14.32 -4.71
CA ASN A 147 -15.96 15.72 -4.70
C ASN A 147 -14.70 15.98 -3.83
N LEU A 148 -13.78 15.01 -3.77
CA LEU A 148 -12.55 15.17 -3.00
C LEU A 148 -11.51 16.03 -3.74
N PRO A 149 -10.80 16.93 -3.02
CA PRO A 149 -9.71 17.70 -3.60
C PRO A 149 -8.63 16.81 -4.22
N GLY A 150 -8.05 17.25 -5.35
CA GLY A 150 -7.06 16.45 -6.11
C GLY A 150 -5.85 16.00 -5.29
N TRP A 151 -5.35 16.84 -4.37
CA TRP A 151 -4.24 16.46 -3.48
C TRP A 151 -4.61 15.32 -2.53
N LEU A 152 -5.86 15.28 -2.04
CA LEU A 152 -6.34 14.21 -1.19
C LEU A 152 -6.53 12.92 -2.01
N ARG A 153 -7.05 13.03 -3.24
CA ARG A 153 -7.14 11.89 -4.18
C ARG A 153 -5.78 11.29 -4.46
N TRP A 154 -4.78 12.13 -4.69
CA TRP A 154 -3.40 11.71 -4.91
C TRP A 154 -2.81 10.99 -3.70
N ILE A 155 -3.04 11.48 -2.48
CA ILE A 155 -2.62 10.80 -1.25
C ILE A 155 -3.34 9.45 -1.09
N SER A 156 -4.66 9.39 -1.33
CA SER A 156 -5.45 8.16 -1.17
C SER A 156 -4.93 6.99 -1.99
N LYS A 157 -4.44 7.24 -3.22
CA LYS A 157 -3.80 6.22 -4.08
C LYS A 157 -2.52 5.61 -3.47
N LYS A 158 -1.94 6.25 -2.45
CA LYS A 158 -0.71 5.83 -1.75
C LYS A 158 -0.97 5.26 -0.36
N LEU A 159 -2.17 5.41 0.22
CA LEU A 159 -2.48 4.96 1.59
C LEU A 159 -2.67 3.45 1.69
N ASN A 160 -2.26 2.84 2.81
CA ASN A 160 -2.52 1.42 3.07
C ASN A 160 -3.83 1.33 3.81
N ILE A 161 -4.92 1.03 3.12
CA ILE A 161 -6.20 0.85 3.81
C ILE A 161 -6.30 -0.62 4.15
N THR A 162 -6.22 -0.92 5.44
CA THR A 162 -6.51 -2.26 5.95
C THR A 162 -7.79 -2.18 6.77
N THR A 163 -8.63 -3.21 6.66
CA THR A 163 -9.87 -3.30 7.42
C THR A 163 -9.94 -4.62 8.16
N GLN A 164 -10.35 -4.58 9.42
CA GLN A 164 -10.56 -5.72 10.28
C GLN A 164 -11.99 -5.66 10.83
N LEU A 165 -12.76 -6.72 10.60
CA LEU A 165 -14.06 -6.90 11.20
C LEU A 165 -13.93 -7.86 12.38
N VAL A 166 -14.39 -7.44 13.56
CA VAL A 166 -14.35 -8.24 14.79
C VAL A 166 -15.76 -8.31 15.35
N LYS A 167 -16.29 -9.51 15.56
CA LYS A 167 -17.53 -9.70 16.33
C LYS A 167 -17.21 -9.54 17.80
N LYS A 168 -17.88 -8.61 18.50
CA LYS A 168 -17.66 -8.36 19.93
C LYS A 168 -18.56 -9.24 20.79
N ASP A 169 -19.87 -9.08 20.63
CA ASP A 169 -20.91 -9.81 21.36
C ASP A 169 -22.02 -10.29 20.40
N LYS A 170 -23.15 -10.79 20.90
CA LYS A 170 -24.23 -11.39 20.06
C LYS A 170 -24.64 -10.50 18.87
N ASP A 171 -24.81 -9.20 19.12
CA ASP A 171 -25.38 -8.26 18.13
C ASP A 171 -24.44 -7.12 17.73
N TYR A 172 -23.24 -7.04 18.32
CA TYR A 172 -22.31 -5.93 18.12
C TYR A 172 -21.06 -6.34 17.34
N TYR A 173 -20.74 -5.54 16.34
CA TYR A 173 -19.58 -5.70 15.48
C TYR A 173 -18.68 -4.46 15.58
N GLN A 174 -17.38 -4.67 15.44
CA GLN A 174 -16.38 -3.63 15.41
C GLN A 174 -15.65 -3.70 14.07
N LEU A 175 -15.74 -2.63 13.29
CA LEU A 175 -14.94 -2.44 12.07
C LEU A 175 -13.79 -1.47 12.38
N ARG A 176 -12.58 -2.00 12.36
CA ARG A 176 -11.35 -1.22 12.46
C ARG A 176 -10.80 -0.98 11.06
N THR A 177 -10.61 0.28 10.69
CA THR A 177 -9.98 0.68 9.43
C THR A 177 -8.71 1.46 9.72
N THR A 178 -7.57 0.94 9.29
CA THR A 178 -6.26 1.59 9.42
C THR A 178 -5.84 2.14 8.08
N ALA A 179 -5.65 3.45 7.99
CA ALA A 179 -5.12 4.17 6.84
C ALA A 179 -3.96 5.07 7.28
N LEU A 180 -4.04 6.40 7.07
CA LEU A 180 -3.13 7.36 7.71
C LEU A 180 -3.33 7.40 9.24
N TYR A 181 -4.58 7.21 9.67
CA TYR A 181 -4.99 7.08 11.06
C TYR A 181 -5.88 5.86 11.18
N THR A 182 -5.89 5.25 12.37
CA THR A 182 -6.79 4.14 12.66
C THR A 182 -8.12 4.68 13.15
N THR A 183 -9.20 4.28 12.50
CA THR A 183 -10.58 4.54 12.93
C THR A 183 -11.21 3.23 13.36
N THR A 184 -11.96 3.25 14.45
CA THR A 184 -12.73 2.11 14.93
C THR A 184 -14.18 2.54 14.99
N ARG A 185 -15.07 1.75 14.39
CA ARG A 185 -16.52 1.95 14.47
C ARG A 185 -17.16 0.70 15.05
N GLU A 186 -18.05 0.90 16.00
CA GLU A 186 -18.90 -0.15 16.56
C GLU A 186 -20.31 0.06 16.04
N PHE A 187 -20.97 -1.03 15.69
CA PHE A 187 -22.31 -0.98 15.10
C PHE A 187 -23.09 -2.25 15.39
N LYS A 188 -24.41 -2.15 15.29
CA LYS A 188 -25.32 -3.29 15.19
C LYS A 188 -25.64 -3.55 13.72
N LEU A 189 -25.86 -4.82 13.38
CA LEU A 189 -26.38 -5.18 12.07
C LEU A 189 -27.83 -4.70 11.93
N ASP A 190 -28.16 -4.25 10.72
CA ASP A 190 -29.52 -3.87 10.31
C ASP A 190 -30.13 -2.71 11.12
N VAL A 191 -29.30 -1.93 11.80
CA VAL A 191 -29.70 -0.69 12.49
C VAL A 191 -29.21 0.52 11.70
N GLU A 192 -30.11 1.45 11.40
CA GLU A 192 -29.77 2.74 10.80
C GLU A 192 -29.26 3.71 11.87
N GLU A 193 -28.08 4.28 11.65
CA GLU A 193 -27.49 5.32 12.49
C GLU A 193 -27.17 6.57 11.65
N GLU A 194 -27.40 7.76 12.21
CA GLU A 194 -26.98 9.01 11.56
C GLU A 194 -25.50 9.26 11.82
N ILE A 195 -24.70 9.29 10.75
CA ILE A 195 -23.27 9.60 10.83
C ILE A 195 -22.94 10.86 10.04
N LEU A 196 -21.81 11.46 10.39
CA LEU A 196 -21.19 12.49 9.58
C LEU A 196 -20.17 11.85 8.64
N THR A 197 -20.27 12.16 7.34
CA THR A 197 -19.33 11.65 6.34
C THR A 197 -17.90 12.10 6.62
N ALA A 198 -16.93 11.27 6.25
CA ALA A 198 -15.51 11.53 6.49
C ALA A 198 -14.85 12.38 5.39
N ASP A 199 -15.56 12.64 4.29
CA ASP A 199 -15.10 13.37 3.11
C ASP A 199 -15.14 14.89 3.32
N GLY A 200 -14.12 15.42 3.99
CA GLY A 200 -13.82 16.86 4.00
C GLY A 200 -13.49 17.45 5.38
N GLY A 201 -13.01 18.69 5.38
CA GLY A 201 -12.83 19.47 6.60
C GLY A 201 -14.14 19.60 7.39
N LYS A 202 -14.09 20.02 8.66
CA LYS A 202 -15.25 20.08 9.58
C LYS A 202 -16.53 20.70 8.96
N GLN A 203 -16.39 21.63 8.02
CA GLN A 203 -17.50 22.32 7.34
C GLN A 203 -18.13 21.58 6.15
N ARG A 204 -17.55 20.47 5.68
CA ARG A 204 -18.04 19.71 4.50
C ARG A 204 -18.66 18.35 4.84
N ARG A 205 -18.66 17.98 6.12
CA ARG A 205 -19.24 16.71 6.57
C ARG A 205 -20.76 16.75 6.41
N ARG A 206 -21.31 15.74 5.75
CA ARG A 206 -22.75 15.62 5.50
C ARG A 206 -23.34 14.61 6.47
N LYS A 207 -24.60 14.82 6.86
CA LYS A 207 -25.36 13.83 7.62
C LYS A 207 -25.88 12.78 6.65
N VAL A 208 -25.54 11.52 6.91
CA VAL A 208 -26.02 10.37 6.13
C VAL A 208 -26.52 9.30 7.08
N LYS A 209 -27.54 8.57 6.65
CA LYS A 209 -27.98 7.35 7.32
C LYS A 209 -27.03 6.23 6.94
N ASN A 210 -26.42 5.60 7.92
CA ASN A 210 -25.50 4.50 7.72
C ASN A 210 -26.08 3.22 8.33
N SER A 211 -26.00 2.11 7.60
CA SER A 211 -26.36 0.78 8.09
C SER A 211 -25.38 -0.26 7.59
N PHE A 212 -25.23 -1.34 8.37
CA PHE A 212 -24.41 -2.49 8.03
C PHE A 212 -25.26 -3.75 7.98
N HIS A 213 -25.04 -4.59 6.99
CA HIS A 213 -25.69 -5.89 6.83
C HIS A 213 -24.63 -6.94 6.49
N ILE A 214 -24.83 -8.19 6.94
CA ILE A 214 -23.95 -9.31 6.57
C ILE A 214 -24.77 -10.31 5.75
N GLU A 215 -24.27 -10.64 4.56
CA GLU A 215 -24.84 -11.64 3.67
C GLU A 215 -23.75 -12.63 3.27
N GLY A 216 -23.78 -13.84 3.86
CA GLY A 216 -22.73 -14.84 3.64
C GLY A 216 -21.35 -14.32 4.05
N ASN A 217 -20.42 -14.26 3.10
CA ASN A 217 -19.06 -13.75 3.30
C ASN A 217 -18.93 -12.23 3.07
N LYS A 218 -20.04 -11.50 2.94
CA LYS A 218 -20.05 -10.08 2.59
C LYS A 218 -20.50 -9.22 3.76
N LEU A 219 -19.74 -8.16 4.06
CA LEU A 219 -20.20 -7.03 4.87
C LEU A 219 -20.61 -5.89 3.93
N ILE A 220 -21.88 -5.52 3.97
CA ILE A 220 -22.48 -4.46 3.15
C ILE A 220 -22.74 -3.25 4.03
N GLU A 221 -22.06 -2.14 3.73
CA GLU A 221 -22.27 -0.83 4.35
C GLU A 221 -23.03 0.06 3.38
N LYS A 222 -24.18 0.61 3.80
CA LYS A 222 -24.97 1.56 3.01
C LYS A 222 -24.98 2.91 3.71
N GLN A 223 -24.45 3.93 3.04
CA GLN A 223 -24.53 5.32 3.46
C GLN A 223 -25.49 6.06 2.54
N ILE A 224 -26.66 6.41 3.03
CA ILE A 224 -27.75 7.03 2.28
C ILE A 224 -27.88 8.50 2.69
N GLY A 225 -27.81 9.39 1.70
CA GLY A 225 -28.02 10.82 1.82
C GLY A 225 -28.29 11.42 0.45
N GLU A 226 -27.88 12.67 0.23
CA GLU A 226 -27.97 13.32 -1.09
C GLU A 226 -27.25 12.51 -2.19
N LYS A 227 -26.07 11.97 -1.87
CA LYS A 227 -25.42 10.91 -2.64
C LYS A 227 -25.38 9.65 -1.79
N SER A 228 -25.73 8.52 -2.38
CA SER A 228 -25.69 7.23 -1.70
C SER A 228 -24.40 6.47 -2.06
N LEU A 229 -23.67 6.02 -1.05
CA LEU A 229 -22.46 5.21 -1.17
C LEU A 229 -22.74 3.82 -0.60
N ILE A 230 -22.48 2.78 -1.39
CA ILE A 230 -22.58 1.39 -0.97
C ILE A 230 -21.17 0.80 -1.00
N ILE A 231 -20.72 0.24 0.13
CA ILE A 231 -19.42 -0.44 0.25
C ILE A 231 -19.67 -1.89 0.60
N VAL A 232 -19.30 -2.80 -0.30
CA VAL A 232 -19.37 -4.24 -0.09
C VAL A 232 -17.95 -4.75 0.14
N ARG A 233 -17.73 -5.43 1.26
CA ARG A 233 -16.46 -6.09 1.61
C ARG A 233 -16.69 -7.60 1.57
N GLU A 234 -16.09 -8.28 0.60
CA GLU A 234 -16.18 -9.73 0.41
C GLU A 234 -14.90 -10.38 0.96
N TYR A 235 -15.07 -11.23 1.96
CA TYR A 235 -13.96 -11.88 2.66
C TYR A 235 -13.72 -13.29 2.09
N PHE A 236 -12.48 -13.57 1.71
CA PHE A 236 -11.96 -14.88 1.32
C PHE A 236 -10.76 -15.24 2.20
N ASP A 237 -10.26 -16.48 2.10
CA ASP A 237 -9.18 -16.98 2.97
C ASP A 237 -7.86 -16.19 2.78
N ASP A 238 -7.54 -15.81 1.55
CA ASP A 238 -6.31 -15.13 1.17
C ASP A 238 -6.53 -13.74 0.56
N GLU A 239 -7.79 -13.33 0.37
CA GLU A 239 -8.15 -12.08 -0.29
C GLU A 239 -9.34 -11.36 0.37
N LEU A 240 -9.31 -10.03 0.34
CA LEU A 240 -10.41 -9.15 0.67
C LEU A 240 -10.71 -8.26 -0.53
N ILE A 241 -11.92 -8.38 -1.07
CA ILE A 241 -12.40 -7.53 -2.17
C ILE A 241 -13.33 -6.46 -1.61
N VAL A 242 -13.04 -5.19 -1.87
CA VAL A 242 -13.88 -4.06 -1.49
C VAL A 242 -14.43 -3.39 -2.73
N THR A 243 -15.75 -3.47 -2.93
CA THR A 243 -16.48 -2.79 -3.99
C THR A 243 -17.21 -1.58 -3.41
N ALA A 244 -16.82 -0.38 -3.82
CA ALA A 244 -17.48 0.87 -3.46
C ALA A 244 -18.24 1.42 -4.68
N THR A 245 -19.53 1.67 -4.52
CA THR A 245 -20.43 2.15 -5.57
C THR A 245 -21.08 3.46 -5.16
N MET A 246 -20.98 4.48 -6.01
CA MET A 246 -21.68 5.75 -5.83
C MET A 246 -22.13 6.30 -7.19
N GLY A 247 -23.45 6.51 -7.34
CA GLY A 247 -24.02 6.83 -8.65
C GLY A 247 -23.76 5.71 -9.66
N SER A 248 -23.21 6.06 -10.83
CA SER A 248 -22.76 5.11 -11.85
C SER A 248 -21.33 4.61 -11.65
N THR A 249 -20.59 5.17 -10.70
CA THR A 249 -19.18 4.85 -10.49
C THR A 249 -19.03 3.63 -9.58
N VAL A 250 -18.30 2.63 -10.06
CA VAL A 250 -17.94 1.42 -9.30
C VAL A 250 -16.43 1.32 -9.21
N CYS A 251 -15.92 1.37 -7.97
CA CYS A 251 -14.52 1.15 -7.65
C CYS A 251 -14.35 -0.20 -6.97
N ARG A 252 -13.38 -0.98 -7.43
CA ARG A 252 -13.01 -2.27 -6.82
C ARG A 252 -11.59 -2.22 -6.30
N SER A 253 -11.37 -2.76 -5.12
CA SER A 253 -10.07 -2.80 -4.46
C SER A 253 -9.80 -4.19 -3.92
N TRP A 254 -8.59 -4.70 -4.15
CA TRP A 254 -8.14 -6.00 -3.70
C TRP A 254 -7.03 -5.82 -2.67
N PHE A 255 -7.21 -6.48 -1.53
CA PHE A 255 -6.30 -6.43 -0.39
C PHE A 255 -6.05 -7.84 0.12
N LYS A 256 -4.94 -8.02 0.84
CA LYS A 256 -4.78 -9.19 1.69
C LYS A 256 -5.60 -9.01 2.97
N PRO A 257 -6.37 -10.02 3.42
CA PRO A 257 -7.14 -9.92 4.65
C PRO A 257 -6.18 -9.82 5.83
N VAL A 258 -6.45 -8.91 6.76
CA VAL A 258 -5.67 -8.89 8.00
C VAL A 258 -6.21 -9.97 8.92
N GLN A 259 -5.42 -11.02 9.12
CA GLN A 259 -5.77 -12.11 10.03
C GLN A 259 -6.04 -11.55 11.42
N THR A 260 -7.26 -11.78 11.92
CA THR A 260 -7.60 -11.65 13.33
C THR A 260 -6.86 -12.74 14.08
N LYS A 261 -5.86 -12.35 14.89
CA LYS A 261 -5.35 -13.22 15.95
C LYS A 261 -6.37 -13.34 17.06
#